data_AF-A0A8S0UVX7-F1
#
_entry.id   AF-A0A8S0UVX7-F1
#
_cell.length_a   1.000
_cell.length_b   1.000
_cell.length_c   1.000
_cell.angle_alpha   90.00
_cell.angle_beta   90.00
_cell.angle_gamma   90.00
#
_symmetry.space_group_name_H-M   'P 1'
#
loop_
_entity.id
_entity.type
_entity.pdbx_description
1 polymer ?
#
loop_
_entity_poly.entity_id
_entity_poly.type
_entity_poly.pdbx_seq_one_letter_code
_entity_poly.pdbx_strand_id
1 'polypeptide(L)'
;MYFCLCCCHLIMIKQISEYQIIEIAENVCNLKKQEADWILKIDIVEQGDRLELVEQVSEGQCGSECKTIERACQEVLGYSDTDVAEYLYKNKPDLHSLVKFICKDLTKACSKKPPPIPKDRTPGEPFIAKSSKEAEMDKLLKSMEGMPGAPSMKMYSREDLMKNMGDVDAEDEDEDEDEEPDFPSKLGKVLREKDSKKNDWKQRITKGVVDTGKKLKSHANRVSNRIRQWWSGKKTILKNKSSKSNKAEL
;
A
#
# COMPACT_ATOMS: atom_id res chain seq x y z
N MET A 1 -5.09 -20.52 -36.42
CA MET A 1 -4.23 -19.31 -36.44
C MET A 1 -4.95 -18.13 -35.75
N TYR A 2 -5.42 -18.28 -34.51
CA TYR A 2 -6.02 -17.19 -33.73
C TYR A 2 -5.98 -17.54 -32.23
N PHE A 3 -4.80 -17.57 -31.60
CA PHE A 3 -4.71 -17.72 -30.14
C PHE A 3 -3.36 -17.20 -29.59
N CYS A 4 -2.90 -16.04 -30.09
CA CYS A 4 -1.62 -15.46 -29.63
C CYS A 4 -1.69 -13.98 -29.27
N LEU A 5 -2.87 -13.44 -28.89
CA LEU A 5 -3.03 -12.00 -28.62
C LEU A 5 -3.58 -11.63 -27.23
N CYS A 6 -3.93 -12.58 -26.36
CA CYS A 6 -4.53 -12.23 -25.05
C CYS A 6 -3.58 -12.27 -23.82
N CYS A 7 -2.29 -12.57 -23.98
CA CYS A 7 -1.36 -12.55 -22.83
C CYS A 7 -0.48 -11.28 -22.72
N CYS A 8 -0.49 -10.39 -23.70
CA CYS A 8 0.32 -9.16 -23.65
C CYS A 8 -0.41 -7.94 -23.02
N HIS A 9 -1.64 -8.10 -22.51
CA HIS A 9 -2.48 -6.96 -22.12
C HIS A 9 -2.59 -6.67 -20.62
N LEU A 10 -1.80 -7.29 -19.75
CA LEU A 10 -1.88 -7.05 -18.29
C LEU A 10 -0.56 -6.70 -17.61
N ILE A 11 0.44 -6.24 -18.37
CA ILE A 11 1.48 -5.36 -17.83
C ILE A 11 1.62 -4.20 -18.81
N MET A 12 0.58 -3.37 -18.88
CA MET A 12 0.85 -1.96 -19.16
C MET A 12 1.70 -1.48 -17.99
N ILE A 13 3.03 -1.45 -18.17
CA ILE A 13 3.88 -0.55 -17.40
C ILE A 13 3.19 0.80 -17.59
N LYS A 14 2.52 1.30 -16.55
CA LYS A 14 1.90 2.62 -16.58
C LYS A 14 3.03 3.56 -17.00
N GLN A 15 2.94 4.11 -18.22
CA GLN A 15 3.88 5.12 -18.67
C GLN A 15 3.65 6.31 -17.75
N ILE A 16 4.52 6.46 -16.74
CA ILE A 16 4.51 7.62 -15.86
C ILE A 16 4.90 8.81 -16.72
N SER A 17 4.08 9.86 -16.73
CA SER A 17 4.40 11.07 -17.49
C SER A 17 5.56 11.80 -16.83
N GLU A 18 6.27 12.63 -17.59
CA GLU A 18 7.34 13.49 -17.06
C GLU A 18 6.84 14.34 -15.88
N TYR A 19 5.64 14.93 -16.03
CA TYR A 19 4.99 15.69 -14.97
C TYR A 19 4.79 14.88 -13.68
N GLN A 20 4.35 13.62 -13.80
CA GLN A 20 4.19 12.75 -12.63
C GLN A 20 5.54 12.41 -11.98
N ILE A 21 6.62 12.26 -12.75
CA ILE A 21 7.96 12.02 -12.19
C ILE A 21 8.44 13.25 -11.41
N ILE A 22 8.25 14.45 -11.96
CA ILE A 22 8.60 15.71 -11.31
C ILE A 22 7.81 15.86 -10.00
N GLU A 23 6.50 15.68 -10.04
CA GLU A 23 5.64 15.77 -8.85
C GLU A 23 6.07 14.79 -7.76
N ILE A 24 6.42 13.55 -8.13
CA ILE A 24 6.95 12.56 -7.18
C ILE A 24 8.30 13.02 -6.64
N ALA A 25 9.23 13.47 -7.48
CA ALA A 25 10.57 13.88 -7.05
C ALA A 25 10.53 15.07 -6.08
N GLU A 26 9.64 16.04 -6.32
CA GLU A 26 9.46 17.21 -5.44
C GLU A 26 8.83 16.84 -4.09
N ASN A 27 7.93 15.85 -4.05
CA ASN A 27 7.12 15.56 -2.87
C ASN A 27 7.53 14.29 -2.10
N VAL A 28 8.47 13.49 -2.61
CA VAL A 28 8.90 12.22 -2.00
C VAL A 28 9.49 12.39 -0.58
N CYS A 29 9.98 13.58 -0.26
CA CYS A 29 10.53 13.92 1.05
C CYS A 29 9.57 14.77 1.91
N ASN A 30 8.32 15.01 1.51
CA ASN A 30 7.39 15.89 2.21
C ASN A 30 6.32 15.09 2.94
N LEU A 31 6.41 14.97 4.27
CA LEU A 31 5.47 14.14 5.06
C LEU A 31 4.00 14.59 4.97
N LYS A 32 3.70 15.80 4.49
CA LYS A 32 2.33 16.26 4.23
C LYS A 32 1.74 15.70 2.93
N LYS A 33 2.57 15.03 2.12
CA LYS A 33 2.22 14.47 0.82
C LYS A 33 2.18 12.96 0.88
N GLN A 34 1.42 12.36 -0.02
CA GLN A 34 1.26 10.90 -0.06
C GLN A 34 2.53 10.22 -0.58
N GLU A 35 3.29 10.94 -1.41
CA GLU A 35 4.57 10.54 -1.98
C GLU A 35 5.62 10.25 -0.92
N ALA A 36 5.46 10.78 0.31
CA ALA A 36 6.35 10.57 1.44
C ALA A 36 5.85 9.53 2.46
N ASP A 37 4.72 8.85 2.21
CA ASP A 37 4.16 7.85 3.13
C ASP A 37 5.13 6.68 3.38
N TRP A 38 6.08 6.44 2.46
CA TRP A 38 7.13 5.44 2.64
C TRP A 38 8.00 5.70 3.86
N ILE A 39 8.20 6.96 4.26
CA ILE A 39 8.99 7.32 5.45
C ILE A 39 8.31 6.77 6.72
N LEU A 40 6.98 6.77 6.76
CA LEU A 40 6.22 6.30 7.92
C LEU A 40 6.33 4.79 8.13
N LYS A 41 6.83 4.04 7.15
CA LYS A 41 7.03 2.59 7.24
C LYS A 41 8.45 2.21 7.64
N ILE A 42 9.34 3.18 7.82
CA ILE A 42 10.74 2.91 8.13
C ILE A 42 11.00 3.24 9.60
N ASP A 43 11.70 2.32 10.25
CA ASP A 43 12.17 2.42 11.63
C ASP A 43 13.71 2.41 11.65
N ILE A 44 14.34 3.19 12.54
CA ILE A 44 15.80 3.24 12.67
C ILE A 44 16.21 2.35 13.84
N VAL A 45 16.64 1.12 13.55
CA VAL A 45 17.04 0.17 14.58
C VAL A 45 18.56 0.18 14.81
N GLU A 46 18.96 0.04 16.06
CA GLU A 46 20.36 -0.14 16.43
C GLU A 46 20.75 -1.62 16.31
N GLN A 47 21.67 -1.93 15.39
CA GLN A 47 22.26 -3.25 15.23
C GLN A 47 23.76 -3.20 15.49
N GLY A 48 24.15 -3.55 16.72
CA GLY A 48 25.55 -3.58 17.14
C GLY A 48 26.18 -2.18 17.11
N ASP A 49 27.14 -1.97 16.20
CA ASP A 49 27.85 -0.69 16.03
C ASP A 49 27.26 0.21 14.93
N ARG A 50 26.11 -0.15 14.34
CA ARG A 50 25.49 0.54 13.18
C ARG A 50 23.99 0.77 13.34
N LEU A 51 23.50 1.81 12.68
CA LEU A 51 22.07 2.05 12.51
C LEU A 51 21.63 1.40 11.21
N GLU A 52 20.50 0.69 11.26
CA GLU A 52 19.88 0.10 10.09
C GLU A 52 18.46 0.62 9.93
N LEU A 53 18.05 0.81 8.67
CA LEU A 53 16.69 1.15 8.32
C LEU A 53 15.91 -0.14 8.11
N VAL A 54 14.86 -0.37 8.89
CA VAL A 54 14.01 -1.55 8.79
C VAL A 54 12.61 -1.14 8.33
N GLU A 55 12.13 -1.79 7.27
CA GLU A 55 10.77 -1.59 6.78
C GLU A 55 9.78 -2.40 7.64
N GLN A 56 8.75 -1.72 8.12
CA GLN A 56 7.67 -2.26 8.94
C GLN A 56 6.43 -2.56 8.08
N VAL A 57 5.58 -3.47 8.56
CA VAL A 57 4.38 -3.93 7.84
C VAL A 57 3.30 -2.84 7.75
N SER A 58 3.22 -1.97 8.75
CA SER A 58 2.23 -0.89 8.88
C SER A 58 2.91 0.46 9.01
N GLU A 59 2.20 1.53 8.66
CA GLU A 59 2.66 2.90 8.93
C GLU A 59 2.73 3.17 10.43
N GLY A 60 3.77 3.85 10.87
CA GLY A 60 4.01 4.24 12.25
C GLY A 60 3.65 5.70 12.53
N GLN A 61 3.49 6.03 13.80
CA GLN A 61 3.39 7.42 14.26
C GLN A 61 4.72 8.13 13.98
N CYS A 62 4.64 9.33 13.41
CA CYS A 62 5.84 10.06 13.04
C CYS A 62 6.43 10.76 14.26
N GLY A 63 7.52 10.23 14.79
CA GLY A 63 8.36 10.84 15.82
C GLY A 63 9.65 11.47 15.27
N SER A 64 10.64 11.60 16.14
CA SER A 64 12.01 12.03 15.84
C SER A 64 12.71 11.20 14.76
N GLU A 65 12.47 9.88 14.69
CA GLU A 65 13.12 9.02 13.70
C GLU A 65 12.59 9.27 12.30
N CYS A 66 11.27 9.29 12.15
CA CYS A 66 10.57 9.70 10.95
C CYS A 66 11.05 11.09 10.46
N LYS A 67 11.19 12.05 11.38
CA LYS A 67 11.72 13.40 11.08
C LYS A 67 13.19 13.41 10.69
N THR A 68 13.98 12.49 11.21
CA THR A 68 15.38 12.31 10.81
C THR A 68 15.47 11.80 9.38
N ILE A 69 14.63 10.84 8.99
CA ILE A 69 14.56 10.33 7.62
C ILE A 69 14.05 11.41 6.66
N GLU A 70 12.98 12.15 7.03
CA GLU A 70 12.47 13.30 6.26
C GLU A 70 13.59 14.30 5.98
N ARG A 71 14.32 14.71 7.02
CA ARG A 71 15.42 15.65 6.90
C ARG A 71 16.55 15.11 6.02
N ALA A 72 16.97 13.86 6.21
CA ALA A 72 18.01 13.26 5.38
C ALA A 72 17.58 13.17 3.91
N CYS A 73 16.30 12.87 3.64
CA CYS A 73 15.72 12.89 2.31
C CYS A 73 15.80 14.29 1.70
N GLN A 74 15.38 15.33 2.43
CA GLN A 74 15.43 16.72 1.98
C GLN A 74 16.87 17.20 1.72
N GLU A 75 17.84 16.80 2.53
CA GLU A 75 19.25 17.16 2.34
C GLU A 75 19.85 16.51 1.07
N VAL A 76 19.37 15.32 0.68
CA VAL A 76 19.84 14.59 -0.50
C VAL A 76 19.08 14.99 -1.77
N LEU A 77 17.75 15.05 -1.70
CA LEU A 77 16.90 15.26 -2.87
C LEU A 77 16.38 16.68 -3.02
N GLY A 78 16.25 17.47 -1.96
CA GLY A 78 15.54 18.76 -2.01
C GLY A 78 16.13 19.80 -2.97
N TYR A 79 17.45 19.76 -3.24
CA TYR A 79 18.11 20.63 -4.23
C TYR A 79 18.38 19.95 -5.57
N SER A 80 18.17 18.64 -5.66
CA SER A 80 18.52 17.81 -6.83
C SER A 80 17.30 17.09 -7.41
N ASP A 81 16.10 17.42 -6.94
CA ASP A 81 14.82 16.84 -7.34
C ASP A 81 14.59 16.93 -8.85
N THR A 82 14.90 18.08 -9.43
CA THR A 82 14.81 18.35 -10.86
C THR A 82 15.80 17.48 -11.66
N ASP A 83 17.06 17.41 -11.24
CA ASP A 83 18.08 16.59 -11.89
C ASP A 83 17.75 15.09 -11.80
N VAL A 84 17.20 14.66 -10.66
CA VAL A 84 16.75 13.29 -10.44
C VAL A 84 15.53 12.97 -11.29
N ALA A 85 14.56 13.87 -11.39
CA ALA A 85 13.40 13.70 -12.25
C ALA A 85 13.79 13.59 -13.73
N GLU A 86 14.70 14.45 -14.19
CA GLU A 86 15.25 14.40 -15.54
C GLU A 86 15.96 13.06 -15.81
N TYR A 87 16.80 12.63 -14.87
CA TYR A 87 17.54 11.38 -14.99
C TYR A 87 16.60 10.16 -15.07
N LEU A 88 15.58 10.12 -14.22
CA LEU A 88 14.55 9.08 -14.19
C LEU A 88 13.78 9.00 -15.50
N TYR A 89 13.34 10.15 -16.04
CA TYR A 89 12.54 10.21 -17.26
C TYR A 89 13.34 9.76 -18.50
N LYS A 90 14.57 10.29 -18.65
CA LYS A 90 15.42 10.04 -19.82
C LYS A 90 16.02 8.64 -19.81
N ASN A 91 16.62 8.24 -18.69
CA ASN A 91 17.47 7.04 -18.64
C ASN A 91 16.72 5.79 -18.17
N LYS A 92 15.60 5.95 -17.45
CA LYS A 92 14.84 4.83 -16.83
C LYS A 92 15.78 3.83 -16.14
N PRO A 93 16.62 4.31 -15.20
CA PRO A 93 17.67 3.52 -14.59
C PRO A 93 17.08 2.38 -13.75
N ASP A 94 17.88 1.33 -13.52
CA ASP A 94 17.63 0.39 -12.43
C ASP A 94 17.93 1.03 -11.07
N LEU A 95 17.46 0.41 -9.99
CA LEU A 95 17.58 0.95 -8.63
C LEU A 95 19.05 1.17 -8.21
N HIS A 96 19.96 0.27 -8.59
CA HIS A 96 21.37 0.41 -8.22
C HIS A 96 22.02 1.58 -8.97
N SER A 97 21.71 1.76 -10.25
CA SER A 97 22.17 2.91 -11.03
C SER A 97 21.61 4.24 -10.48
N LEU A 98 20.35 4.26 -10.08
CA LEU A 98 19.71 5.43 -9.46
C LEU A 98 20.38 5.82 -8.13
N VAL A 99 20.59 4.85 -7.23
CA VAL A 99 21.26 5.09 -5.94
C VAL A 99 22.68 5.60 -6.14
N LYS A 100 23.41 5.03 -7.11
CA LYS A 100 24.76 5.49 -7.45
C LYS A 100 24.73 6.95 -7.93
N PHE A 101 23.84 7.27 -8.86
CA PHE A 101 23.69 8.63 -9.40
C PHE A 101 23.36 9.65 -8.30
N ILE A 102 22.31 9.39 -7.51
CA ILE A 102 21.89 10.29 -6.43
C ILE A 102 22.99 10.44 -5.38
N CYS A 103 23.51 9.32 -4.87
CA CYS A 103 24.30 9.33 -3.66
C CYS A 103 25.80 9.58 -3.87
N LYS A 104 26.33 9.26 -5.06
CA LYS A 104 27.76 9.44 -5.38
C LYS A 104 28.00 10.56 -6.38
N ASP A 105 27.21 10.60 -7.45
CA ASP A 105 27.49 11.50 -8.57
C ASP A 105 26.91 12.91 -8.32
N LEU A 106 25.67 13.01 -7.84
CA LEU A 106 25.00 14.27 -7.53
C LEU A 106 25.39 14.82 -6.16
N THR A 107 25.02 14.12 -5.09
CA THR A 107 25.06 14.70 -3.72
C THR A 107 26.35 14.40 -2.97
N LYS A 108 27.10 13.38 -3.41
CA LYS A 108 28.28 12.84 -2.71
C LYS A 108 28.00 12.36 -1.28
N ALA A 109 26.74 12.21 -0.88
CA ALA A 109 26.33 11.79 0.47
C ALA A 109 26.92 10.42 0.85
N CYS A 110 27.05 9.50 -0.09
CA CYS A 110 27.61 8.16 0.13
C CYS A 110 29.14 8.07 -0.05
N SER A 111 29.86 9.20 -0.11
CA SER A 111 31.31 9.19 -0.38
C SER A 111 32.13 8.68 0.80
N LYS A 112 31.61 8.82 2.03
CA LYS A 112 32.25 8.36 3.27
C LYS A 112 31.43 7.23 3.88
N LYS A 113 32.12 6.30 4.54
CA LYS A 113 31.44 5.26 5.32
C LYS A 113 30.75 5.91 6.53
N PRO A 114 29.54 5.46 6.91
CA PRO A 114 28.88 5.93 8.12
C PRO A 114 29.77 5.72 9.36
N PRO A 115 29.85 6.71 10.27
CA PRO A 115 30.58 6.54 11.53
C PRO A 115 29.88 5.50 12.41
N PRO A 116 30.61 4.81 13.31
CA PRO A 116 30.03 3.88 14.26
C PRO A 116 29.16 4.63 15.30
N ILE A 117 28.17 3.93 15.85
CA ILE A 117 27.29 4.49 16.88
C ILE A 117 28.11 4.81 18.16
N PRO A 118 27.97 6.01 18.75
CA PRO A 118 28.54 6.33 20.05
C PRO A 118 27.95 5.46 21.17
N LYS A 119 28.80 4.93 22.06
CA LYS A 119 28.36 4.02 23.14
C LYS A 119 27.46 4.67 24.19
N ASP A 120 27.55 5.99 24.35
CA ASP A 120 26.80 6.77 25.34
C ASP A 120 25.49 7.35 24.76
N ARG A 121 25.08 6.88 23.57
CA ARG A 121 23.82 7.29 22.94
C ARG A 121 22.64 6.66 23.68
N THR A 122 21.60 7.45 23.92
CA THR A 122 20.28 6.94 24.31
C THR A 122 19.60 6.30 23.10
N PRO A 123 19.11 5.05 23.19
CA PRO A 123 18.37 4.42 22.12
C PRO A 123 17.21 5.27 21.60
N GLY A 124 16.88 5.10 20.32
CA GLY A 124 15.75 5.75 19.68
C GLY A 124 14.40 5.43 20.33
N GLU A 125 13.38 6.19 19.96
CA GLU A 125 12.01 5.92 20.40
C GLU A 125 11.49 4.64 19.73
N PRO A 126 10.67 3.82 20.41
CA PRO A 126 10.17 2.61 19.80
C PRO A 126 9.16 2.93 18.69
N PHE A 127 9.16 2.13 17.63
CA PHE A 127 8.14 2.21 16.58
C PHE A 127 6.73 1.97 17.13
N ILE A 128 5.84 2.96 16.97
CA ILE A 128 4.43 2.85 17.33
C ILE A 128 3.61 2.73 16.06
N ALA A 129 3.10 1.54 15.78
CA ALA A 129 2.23 1.30 14.62
C ALA A 129 0.92 2.10 14.72
N LYS A 130 0.57 2.83 13.65
CA LYS A 130 -0.74 3.45 13.51
C LYS A 130 -1.80 2.39 13.30
N SER A 131 -3.02 2.71 13.76
CA SER A 131 -4.19 1.93 13.38
C SER A 131 -4.54 2.16 11.90
N SER A 132 -5.18 1.19 11.25
CA SER A 132 -5.65 1.33 9.86
C SER A 132 -6.57 2.55 9.67
N LYS A 133 -7.40 2.87 10.69
CA LYS A 133 -8.30 4.02 10.64
C LYS A 133 -7.53 5.35 10.67
N GLU A 134 -6.49 5.41 11.49
CA GLU A 134 -5.63 6.60 11.60
C GLU A 134 -4.86 6.85 10.30
N ALA A 135 -4.28 5.80 9.71
CA ALA A 135 -3.59 5.91 8.43
C ALA A 135 -4.53 6.36 7.29
N GLU A 136 -5.76 5.82 7.23
CA GLU A 136 -6.76 6.23 6.24
C GLU A 136 -7.21 7.69 6.41
N MET A 137 -7.38 8.13 7.66
CA MET A 137 -7.75 9.51 7.98
C MET A 137 -6.63 10.48 7.61
N ASP A 138 -5.38 10.16 7.94
CA ASP A 138 -4.22 10.99 7.57
C ASP A 138 -4.11 11.13 6.05
N LYS A 139 -4.32 10.03 5.31
CA LYS A 139 -4.33 10.05 3.85
C LYS A 139 -5.44 10.93 3.28
N LEU A 140 -6.63 10.90 3.89
CA LEU A 140 -7.72 11.78 3.52
C LEU A 140 -7.35 13.25 3.74
N LEU A 141 -6.79 13.59 4.91
CA LEU A 141 -6.36 14.96 5.21
C LEU A 141 -5.29 15.48 4.24
N LYS A 142 -4.27 14.66 3.93
CA LYS A 142 -3.22 15.01 2.95
C LYS A 142 -3.79 15.28 1.55
N SER A 143 -4.81 14.53 1.15
CA SER A 143 -5.47 14.74 -0.15
C SER A 143 -6.27 16.06 -0.22
N MET A 144 -6.67 16.61 0.93
CA MET A 144 -7.41 17.88 1.02
C MET A 144 -6.48 19.10 1.01
N GLU A 145 -5.28 19.02 1.59
CA GLU A 145 -4.31 20.13 1.63
C GLU A 145 -3.79 20.57 0.24
N GLY A 146 -3.99 19.76 -0.80
CA GLY A 146 -3.58 20.06 -2.17
C GLY A 146 -4.62 20.82 -3.03
N MET A 147 -5.82 21.11 -2.52
CA MET A 147 -6.89 21.72 -3.32
C MET A 147 -6.91 23.25 -3.19
N PRO A 148 -6.63 24.03 -4.25
CA PRO A 148 -6.66 25.49 -4.18
C PRO A 148 -8.11 25.98 -4.03
N GLY A 149 -8.41 26.72 -2.96
CA GLY A 149 -9.69 27.45 -2.83
C GLY A 149 -10.56 27.22 -1.59
N ALA A 150 -10.03 26.79 -0.44
CA ALA A 150 -10.82 26.71 0.80
C ALA A 150 -10.24 27.58 1.94
N PRO A 151 -10.44 28.91 1.94
CA PRO A 151 -9.91 29.82 2.96
C PRO A 151 -10.76 29.87 4.25
N SER A 152 -11.88 29.15 4.34
CA SER A 152 -12.91 29.39 5.36
C SER A 152 -13.59 28.15 5.96
N MET A 153 -13.10 26.93 5.71
CA MET A 153 -13.51 25.76 6.49
C MET A 153 -12.65 25.69 7.76
N LYS A 154 -13.27 25.80 8.94
CA LYS A 154 -12.60 25.54 10.22
C LYS A 154 -11.96 24.14 10.15
N MET A 155 -10.64 24.05 10.32
CA MET A 155 -9.97 22.75 10.52
C MET A 155 -10.53 22.16 11.81
N TYR A 156 -11.35 21.12 11.71
CA TYR A 156 -11.65 20.31 12.88
C TYR A 156 -10.38 19.55 13.25
N SER A 157 -9.94 19.71 14.50
CA SER A 157 -8.77 18.98 14.98
C SER A 157 -9.07 17.48 14.99
N ARG A 158 -8.02 16.66 14.89
CA ARG A 158 -8.11 15.19 14.88
C ARG A 158 -8.95 14.68 16.06
N GLU A 159 -8.87 15.34 17.21
CA GLU A 159 -9.67 14.98 18.39
C GLU A 159 -11.15 15.32 18.22
N ASP A 160 -11.46 16.49 17.65
CA ASP A 160 -12.84 16.97 17.43
C ASP A 160 -13.59 16.08 16.44
N LEU A 161 -12.90 15.61 15.39
CA LEU A 161 -13.49 14.69 14.41
C LEU A 161 -13.80 13.32 15.02
N MET A 162 -12.92 12.82 15.91
CA MET A 162 -13.16 11.56 16.61
C MET A 162 -14.26 11.70 17.68
N LYS A 163 -14.36 12.86 18.33
CA LYS A 163 -15.40 13.15 19.33
C LYS A 163 -16.79 13.25 18.70
N ASN A 164 -16.92 13.90 17.54
CA ASN A 164 -18.20 14.04 16.85
C ASN A 164 -18.66 12.78 16.07
N MET A 165 -17.78 11.80 15.86
CA MET A 165 -18.17 10.48 15.31
C MET A 165 -18.57 9.46 16.40
N GLY A 166 -18.50 9.86 17.67
CA GLY A 166 -18.70 9.00 18.82
C GLY A 166 -19.99 9.24 19.57
N ASP A 167 -21.12 9.50 18.89
CA ASP A 167 -22.45 9.28 19.48
C ASP A 167 -23.54 9.32 18.40
N VAL A 168 -23.96 8.15 17.91
CA VAL A 168 -25.20 8.03 17.11
C VAL A 168 -25.88 6.71 17.48
N ASP A 169 -26.13 6.54 18.77
CA ASP A 169 -27.11 5.59 19.32
C ASP A 169 -27.63 6.19 20.65
N ALA A 170 -28.40 7.26 20.55
CA ALA A 170 -29.27 7.71 21.64
C ALA A 170 -30.46 8.45 21.05
N GLU A 171 -31.62 8.12 21.59
CA GLU A 171 -32.96 8.39 21.12
C GLU A 171 -33.34 9.87 21.25
N ASP A 172 -34.34 10.27 20.46
CA ASP A 172 -35.03 11.56 20.50
C ASP A 172 -35.50 11.90 21.94
N GLU A 173 -35.24 13.12 22.41
CA GLU A 173 -36.15 13.91 23.28
C GLU A 173 -35.67 15.39 23.33
N ASP A 174 -36.63 16.30 23.28
CA ASP A 174 -36.54 17.71 22.87
C ASP A 174 -36.01 18.71 23.93
N GLU A 175 -35.76 19.94 23.43
CA GLU A 175 -35.67 21.26 24.08
C GLU A 175 -34.31 21.73 24.65
N ASP A 176 -33.60 22.56 23.87
CA ASP A 176 -33.46 24.00 24.17
C ASP A 176 -32.83 24.76 22.97
N GLU A 177 -33.43 25.90 22.65
CA GLU A 177 -33.13 26.79 21.53
C GLU A 177 -31.70 27.36 21.60
N ASP A 178 -30.91 27.27 20.52
CA ASP A 178 -29.97 28.30 20.07
C ASP A 178 -29.43 28.00 18.65
N GLU A 179 -29.96 28.75 17.68
CA GLU A 179 -29.52 29.01 16.28
C GLU A 179 -28.79 27.90 15.49
N GLU A 180 -29.57 27.09 14.75
CA GLU A 180 -29.09 26.30 13.60
C GLU A 180 -28.71 27.19 12.40
N PRO A 181 -27.55 26.98 11.76
CA PRO A 181 -27.42 27.14 10.33
C PRO A 181 -27.86 25.83 9.66
N ASP A 182 -29.03 25.86 9.02
CA ASP A 182 -29.67 24.79 8.23
C ASP A 182 -28.62 24.04 7.37
N PHE A 183 -28.18 22.88 7.86
CA PHE A 183 -27.37 21.95 7.10
C PHE A 183 -28.27 21.39 6.00
N PRO A 184 -27.91 21.53 4.70
CA PRO A 184 -28.81 21.12 3.65
C PRO A 184 -29.04 19.61 3.76
N SER A 185 -30.27 19.22 4.12
CA SER A 185 -30.81 17.86 4.24
C SER A 185 -30.50 16.92 3.07
N LYS A 186 -29.98 17.46 1.96
CA LYS A 186 -29.42 16.73 0.82
C LYS A 186 -28.08 16.04 1.13
N LEU A 187 -27.24 16.57 2.01
CA LEU A 187 -25.91 15.99 2.30
C LEU A 187 -26.02 14.72 3.15
N GLY A 188 -26.90 14.70 4.15
CA GLY A 188 -27.20 13.50 4.95
C GLY A 188 -27.77 12.36 4.10
N LYS A 189 -28.65 12.67 3.13
CA LYS A 189 -29.15 11.67 2.16
C LYS A 189 -28.05 11.11 1.27
N VAL A 190 -27.13 11.96 0.78
CA VAL A 190 -26.02 11.52 -0.08
C VAL A 190 -25.01 10.65 0.68
N LEU A 191 -24.75 10.95 1.96
CA LEU A 191 -23.89 10.12 2.82
C LEU A 191 -24.55 8.76 3.12
N ARG A 192 -25.85 8.75 3.48
CA ARG A 192 -26.62 7.51 3.70
C ARG A 192 -26.74 6.66 2.42
N GLU A 193 -26.87 7.29 1.26
CA GLU A 193 -26.79 6.61 -0.04
C GLU A 193 -25.38 6.09 -0.37
N LYS A 194 -24.32 6.82 -0.02
CA LYS A 194 -22.94 6.36 -0.23
C LYS A 194 -22.59 5.18 0.67
N ASP A 195 -23.03 5.18 1.93
CA ASP A 195 -22.76 4.09 2.87
C ASP A 195 -23.60 2.84 2.58
N SER A 196 -24.87 3.01 2.18
CA SER A 196 -25.67 1.89 1.68
C SER A 196 -25.09 1.30 0.39
N LYS A 197 -24.62 2.13 -0.56
CA LYS A 197 -23.88 1.65 -1.75
C LYS A 197 -22.53 1.02 -1.37
N LYS A 198 -21.85 1.51 -0.31
CA LYS A 198 -20.57 0.97 0.21
C LYS A 198 -20.76 -0.38 0.93
N ASN A 199 -21.94 -0.64 1.48
CA ASN A 199 -22.28 -1.95 2.04
C ASN A 199 -22.73 -2.92 0.93
N ASP A 200 -23.47 -2.45 -0.07
CA ASP A 200 -23.93 -3.26 -1.20
C ASP A 200 -22.76 -3.73 -2.10
N TRP A 201 -21.81 -2.86 -2.47
CA TRP A 201 -20.66 -3.30 -3.28
C TRP A 201 -19.74 -4.29 -2.52
N LYS A 202 -19.55 -4.13 -1.21
CA LYS A 202 -18.79 -5.08 -0.38
C LYS A 202 -19.47 -6.45 -0.37
N GLN A 203 -20.79 -6.50 -0.25
CA GLN A 203 -21.55 -7.75 -0.35
C GLN A 203 -21.45 -8.36 -1.75
N ARG A 204 -21.53 -7.55 -2.82
CA ARG A 204 -21.39 -8.01 -4.20
C ARG A 204 -20.00 -8.59 -4.50
N ILE A 205 -18.93 -7.94 -4.02
CA ILE A 205 -17.55 -8.45 -4.18
C ILE A 205 -17.37 -9.72 -3.36
N THR A 206 -17.79 -9.74 -2.10
CA THR A 206 -17.67 -10.91 -1.23
C THR A 206 -18.41 -12.11 -1.83
N LYS A 207 -19.64 -11.89 -2.35
CA LYS A 207 -20.41 -12.92 -3.05
C LYS A 207 -19.72 -13.37 -4.34
N GLY A 208 -19.17 -12.46 -5.13
CA GLY A 208 -18.41 -12.77 -6.35
C GLY A 208 -17.16 -13.63 -6.06
N VAL A 209 -16.41 -13.31 -5.00
CA VAL A 209 -15.22 -14.07 -4.58
C VAL A 209 -15.61 -15.45 -4.06
N VAL A 210 -16.66 -15.54 -3.23
CA VAL A 210 -17.16 -16.82 -2.70
C VAL A 210 -17.71 -17.71 -3.81
N ASP A 211 -18.48 -17.17 -4.76
CA ASP A 211 -19.02 -17.93 -5.88
C ASP A 211 -17.93 -18.37 -6.87
N THR A 212 -16.94 -17.50 -7.13
CA THR A 212 -15.76 -17.86 -7.94
C THR A 212 -14.93 -18.94 -7.24
N GLY A 213 -14.74 -18.83 -5.92
CA GLY A 213 -14.06 -19.84 -5.10
C GLY A 213 -14.79 -21.18 -5.08
N LYS A 214 -16.13 -21.19 -4.97
CA LYS A 214 -16.96 -22.41 -5.06
C LYS A 214 -16.88 -23.05 -6.44
N LYS A 215 -16.91 -22.27 -7.52
CA LYS A 215 -16.73 -22.77 -8.89
C LYS A 215 -15.33 -23.34 -9.10
N LEU A 216 -14.28 -22.65 -8.66
CA LEU A 216 -12.90 -23.15 -8.72
C LEU A 216 -12.71 -24.42 -7.91
N LYS A 217 -13.28 -24.51 -6.70
CA LYS A 217 -13.24 -25.72 -5.86
C LYS A 217 -13.97 -26.89 -6.53
N SER A 218 -15.10 -26.65 -7.18
CA SER A 218 -15.82 -27.68 -7.95
C SER A 218 -15.00 -28.17 -9.15
N HIS A 219 -14.38 -27.25 -9.91
CA HIS A 219 -13.50 -27.60 -11.02
C HIS A 219 -12.24 -28.34 -10.56
N ALA A 220 -11.60 -27.90 -9.48
CA ALA A 220 -10.43 -28.57 -8.89
C ALA A 220 -10.76 -29.98 -8.40
N ASN A 221 -11.89 -30.16 -7.71
CA ASN A 221 -12.35 -31.48 -7.28
C ASN A 221 -12.69 -32.39 -8.47
N ARG A 222 -13.28 -31.86 -9.54
CA ARG A 222 -13.60 -32.60 -10.76
C ARG A 222 -12.34 -33.03 -11.53
N VAL A 223 -11.34 -32.14 -11.62
CA VAL A 223 -10.05 -32.44 -12.25
C VAL A 223 -9.27 -33.44 -11.39
N SER A 224 -9.22 -33.25 -10.07
CA SER A 224 -8.58 -34.17 -9.13
C SER A 224 -9.20 -35.57 -9.20
N ASN A 225 -10.54 -35.68 -9.25
CA ASN A 225 -11.22 -36.97 -9.38
C ASN A 225 -10.99 -37.63 -10.74
N ARG A 226 -10.94 -36.87 -11.84
CA ARG A 226 -10.57 -37.40 -13.18
C ARG A 226 -9.14 -37.90 -13.21
N ILE A 227 -8.21 -37.16 -12.62
CA ILE A 227 -6.81 -37.57 -12.50
C ILE A 227 -6.74 -38.85 -11.68
N ARG A 228 -7.40 -38.91 -10.51
CA ARG A 228 -7.43 -40.11 -9.65
C ARG A 228 -7.98 -41.35 -10.37
N GLN A 229 -9.05 -41.21 -11.15
CA GLN A 229 -9.64 -42.30 -11.95
C GLN A 229 -8.74 -42.73 -13.11
N TRP A 230 -8.03 -41.79 -13.74
CA TRP A 230 -7.06 -42.11 -14.79
C TRP A 230 -5.85 -42.88 -14.23
N TRP A 231 -5.34 -42.47 -13.06
CA TRP A 231 -4.25 -43.16 -12.37
C TRP A 231 -4.65 -44.54 -11.85
N SER A 232 -5.88 -44.71 -11.34
CA SER A 232 -6.37 -46.04 -10.95
C SER A 232 -6.53 -46.96 -12.16
N GLY A 233 -7.05 -46.46 -13.30
CA GLY A 233 -7.16 -47.21 -14.55
C GLY A 233 -5.82 -47.65 -15.12
N LYS A 234 -4.78 -46.79 -15.06
CA LYS A 234 -3.42 -47.18 -15.45
C LYS A 234 -2.83 -48.28 -14.55
N LYS A 235 -3.10 -48.25 -13.24
CA LYS A 235 -2.67 -49.31 -12.31
C LYS A 235 -3.35 -50.66 -12.60
N THR A 236 -4.62 -50.68 -12.99
CA THR A 236 -5.31 -51.92 -13.40
C THR A 236 -4.77 -52.48 -14.73
N ILE A 237 -4.44 -51.61 -15.69
CA ILE A 237 -3.81 -52.02 -16.96
C ILE A 237 -2.41 -52.61 -16.73
N LEU A 238 -1.61 -52.00 -15.83
CA LEU A 238 -0.30 -52.52 -15.44
C LEU A 238 -0.40 -53.87 -14.70
N LYS A 239 -1.39 -54.05 -13.81
CA LYS A 239 -1.66 -55.35 -13.17
C LYS A 239 -2.06 -56.42 -14.19
N ASN A 240 -2.91 -56.11 -15.16
CA ASN A 240 -3.31 -57.06 -16.20
C ASN A 240 -2.16 -57.41 -17.17
N LYS A 241 -1.22 -56.48 -17.44
CA LYS A 241 -0.01 -56.77 -18.21
C LYS A 241 0.94 -57.74 -17.48
N SER A 242 1.05 -57.64 -16.15
CA SER A 242 1.85 -58.59 -15.36
C SER A 242 1.25 -60.01 -15.29
N SER A 243 -0.06 -60.15 -15.49
CA SER A 243 -0.73 -61.47 -15.51
C SER A 243 -0.62 -62.23 -16.84
N LYS A 244 -0.13 -61.59 -17.90
CA LYS A 244 -0.02 -62.19 -19.25
C LYS A 244 1.41 -62.60 -19.66
N SER A 245 2.44 -62.38 -18.85
CA SER A 245 3.83 -62.77 -19.21
C SER A 245 4.35 -64.04 -18.54
N ASN A 246 3.50 -64.81 -17.83
CA ASN A 246 3.91 -66.08 -17.21
C ASN A 246 3.29 -67.29 -17.93
N LYS A 247 3.57 -67.45 -19.22
CA LYS A 247 3.41 -68.75 -19.88
C LYS A 247 4.40 -68.89 -21.03
N ALA A 248 5.62 -69.31 -20.69
CA ALA A 248 6.55 -69.99 -21.57
C ALA A 248 7.61 -70.70 -20.70
N GLU A 249 7.29 -71.90 -20.23
CA GLU A 249 8.27 -72.95 -19.92
C GLU A 249 7.69 -74.30 -20.34
N LEU A 250 8.61 -75.14 -20.85
CA LEU A 250 8.52 -76.49 -21.43
C LEU A 250 8.03 -76.59 -22.88
#